data_AF-A0A2N1PXB7-F1
#
_entry.id   AF-A0A2N1PXB7-F1
#
_cell.length_a   1.000
_cell.length_b   1.000
_cell.length_c   1.000
_cell.angle_alpha   90.00
_cell.angle_beta   90.00
_cell.angle_gamma   90.00
#
_symmetry.space_group_name_H-M   'P 1'
#
loop_
_entity.id
_entity.type
_entity.pdbx_description
1 polymer ?
#
loop_
_entity_poly.entity_id
_entity_poly.type
_entity_poly.pdbx_seq_one_letter_code
_entity_poly.pdbx_strand_id
1 'polypeptide(L)'
;MNTTFEHKETFKKVFLHELKTTFNKDLNDSTVYERYTVLAKLLNQDLEQASQNTVNYIEKHHLKKTIYFSMEFLMGRLVTNNLQNSGHYDVVKEAFKDLG
;
A
#
# COMPACT_ATOMS: atom_id res chain seq x y z
N MET A 1 -13.15 -3.91 -6.83
CA MET A 1 -11.92 -4.65 -6.49
C MET A 1 -10.76 -3.86 -7.07
N ASN A 2 -9.79 -3.47 -6.25
CA ASN A 2 -8.63 -2.72 -6.68
C ASN A 2 -7.66 -3.72 -7.34
N THR A 3 -7.48 -3.67 -8.65
CA THR A 3 -6.64 -4.63 -9.41
C THR A 3 -5.19 -4.14 -9.55
N THR A 4 -4.84 -3.07 -8.83
CA THR A 4 -3.54 -2.39 -8.94
C THR A 4 -2.35 -3.32 -8.75
N PHE A 5 -2.46 -4.32 -7.86
CA PHE A 5 -1.35 -5.20 -7.47
C PHE A 5 -1.43 -6.63 -8.06
N GLU A 6 -2.38 -6.93 -8.94
CA GLU A 6 -2.53 -8.29 -9.49
C GLU A 6 -1.44 -8.63 -10.53
N HIS A 7 -1.01 -7.63 -11.30
CA HIS A 7 -0.03 -7.79 -12.37
C HIS A 7 0.94 -6.62 -12.42
N LYS A 8 2.23 -6.91 -12.64
CA LYS A 8 3.29 -5.89 -12.66
C LYS A 8 3.05 -4.78 -13.68
N GLU A 9 2.48 -5.08 -14.85
CA GLU A 9 2.20 -4.08 -15.88
C GLU A 9 1.08 -3.12 -15.45
N THR A 10 0.06 -3.63 -14.77
CA THR A 10 -1.01 -2.81 -14.20
C THR A 10 -0.45 -1.91 -13.11
N PHE A 11 0.34 -2.49 -12.19
CA PHE A 11 1.00 -1.73 -11.13
C PHE A 11 1.87 -0.61 -11.69
N LYS A 12 2.75 -0.88 -12.68
CA LYS A 12 3.61 0.14 -13.30
C LYS A 12 2.79 1.32 -13.85
N LYS A 13 1.72 1.04 -14.58
CA LYS A 13 0.85 2.08 -15.16
C LYS A 13 0.20 2.95 -14.08
N VAL A 14 -0.39 2.31 -13.06
CA VAL A 14 -1.03 3.02 -11.95
C VAL A 14 0.00 3.83 -11.16
N PHE A 15 1.16 3.24 -10.86
CA PHE A 15 2.24 3.90 -10.15
C PHE A 15 2.75 5.16 -10.87
N LEU A 16 3.03 5.06 -12.17
CA LEU A 16 3.51 6.19 -12.96
C LEU A 16 2.42 7.27 -13.11
N HIS A 17 1.16 6.86 -13.30
CA HIS A 17 0.04 7.78 -13.32
C HIS A 17 -0.06 8.54 -11.98
N GLU A 18 0.02 7.82 -10.86
CA GLU A 18 -0.10 8.40 -9.53
C GLU A 18 1.06 9.31 -9.16
N LEU A 19 2.27 9.00 -9.65
CA LEU A 19 3.44 9.86 -9.54
C LEU A 19 3.22 11.18 -10.31
N LYS A 20 2.65 11.10 -11.51
CA LYS A 20 2.31 12.27 -12.31
C LYS A 20 1.18 13.09 -11.68
N THR A 21 0.12 12.47 -11.17
CA THR A 21 -0.99 13.21 -10.56
C THR A 21 -0.63 13.83 -9.21
N THR A 22 0.18 13.15 -8.39
CA THR A 22 0.53 13.62 -7.05
C THR A 22 1.65 14.66 -7.08
N PHE A 23 2.66 14.49 -7.96
CA PHE A 23 3.87 15.32 -7.96
C PHE A 23 4.13 16.05 -9.28
N ASN A 24 3.30 15.85 -10.31
CA ASN A 24 3.50 16.36 -11.67
C ASN A 24 4.86 15.96 -12.30
N LYS A 25 5.39 14.81 -11.88
CA LYS A 25 6.71 14.32 -12.29
C LYS A 25 6.61 12.98 -12.98
N ASP A 26 7.49 12.78 -13.95
CA ASP A 26 7.76 11.48 -14.54
C ASP A 26 8.81 10.73 -13.71
N LEU A 27 8.99 9.44 -13.97
CA LEU A 27 9.87 8.59 -13.15
C LEU A 27 11.29 9.18 -13.01
N ASN A 28 11.88 9.62 -14.13
CA ASN A 28 13.26 10.13 -14.18
C ASN A 28 13.46 11.42 -13.37
N ASP A 29 12.42 12.22 -13.20
CA ASP A 29 12.46 13.50 -12.47
C ASP A 29 12.01 13.38 -11.01
N SER A 30 11.59 12.18 -10.61
CA SER A 30 11.11 11.90 -9.25
C SER A 30 12.22 11.45 -8.30
N THR A 31 12.08 11.87 -7.05
CA THR A 31 12.94 11.47 -5.95
C THR A 31 12.50 10.14 -5.35
N VAL A 32 13.41 9.48 -4.62
CA VAL A 32 13.10 8.25 -3.86
C VAL A 32 11.94 8.47 -2.88
N TYR A 33 11.87 9.65 -2.26
CA TYR A 33 10.79 10.01 -1.33
C TYR A 33 9.42 10.06 -2.02
N GLU A 34 9.35 10.68 -3.20
CA GLU A 34 8.11 10.78 -3.98
C GLU A 34 7.63 9.40 -4.43
N ARG A 35 8.57 8.57 -4.93
CA ARG A 35 8.29 7.18 -5.30
C ARG A 35 7.79 6.35 -4.11
N TYR A 36 8.45 6.49 -2.96
CA TYR A 36 8.04 5.81 -1.72
C TYR A 36 6.65 6.26 -1.26
N THR A 37 6.36 7.56 -1.35
CA THR A 37 5.06 8.14 -0.97
C THR A 37 3.93 7.61 -1.84
N VAL A 38 4.14 7.55 -3.16
CA VAL A 38 3.17 6.97 -4.10
C VAL A 38 2.93 5.49 -3.80
N LEU A 39 3.99 4.70 -3.60
CA LEU A 39 3.84 3.29 -3.24
C LEU A 39 3.05 3.10 -1.95
N ALA A 40 3.37 3.87 -0.91
CA ALA A 40 2.67 3.81 0.37
C ALA A 40 1.19 4.20 0.23
N LYS A 41 0.88 5.22 -0.57
CA LYS A 41 -0.49 5.66 -0.87
C LYS A 41 -1.30 4.55 -1.55
N LEU A 42 -0.75 3.98 -2.62
CA LEU A 42 -1.42 2.90 -3.37
C LEU A 42 -1.65 1.67 -2.49
N LEU A 43 -0.65 1.29 -1.69
CA LEU A 43 -0.77 0.15 -0.78
C LEU A 43 -1.82 0.39 0.31
N ASN A 44 -1.89 1.62 0.85
CA ASN A 44 -2.91 1.95 1.85
C ASN A 44 -4.33 1.90 1.26
N GLN A 45 -4.51 2.38 0.02
CA GLN A 45 -5.79 2.30 -0.69
C GLN A 45 -6.23 0.86 -0.94
N ASP A 46 -5.30 -0.06 -1.19
CA ASP A 46 -5.59 -1.49 -1.36
C ASP A 46 -6.04 -2.15 -0.05
N LEU A 47 -5.38 -1.82 1.06
CA LEU A 47 -5.68 -2.39 2.39
C LEU A 47 -6.96 -1.83 3.01
N GLU A 48 -7.42 -0.65 2.58
CA GLU A 48 -8.58 0.05 3.15
C GLU A 48 -9.85 -0.82 3.12
N GLN A 49 -10.10 -1.54 2.02
CA GLN A 49 -11.31 -2.37 1.90
C GLN A 49 -11.31 -3.51 2.93
N ALA A 50 -10.17 -4.15 3.17
CA ALA A 50 -10.04 -5.22 4.16
C ALA A 50 -10.21 -4.68 5.59
N SER A 51 -9.67 -3.48 5.86
CA SER A 51 -9.87 -2.78 7.13
C SER A 51 -11.34 -2.51 7.39
N GLN A 52 -12.04 -1.91 6.43
CA GLN A 52 -13.47 -1.62 6.52
C GLN A 52 -14.32 -2.88 6.71
N ASN A 53 -14.01 -3.96 5.98
CA ASN A 53 -14.69 -5.24 6.15
C ASN A 53 -14.52 -5.80 7.56
N THR A 54 -13.33 -5.67 8.13
CA THR A 54 -13.03 -6.11 9.50
C THR A 54 -13.84 -5.31 10.53
N VAL A 55 -13.89 -3.98 10.37
CA VAL A 55 -14.70 -3.10 11.24
C VAL A 55 -16.18 -3.46 11.15
N ASN A 56 -16.72 -3.55 9.93
CA ASN A 56 -18.13 -3.88 9.69
C ASN A 56 -18.50 -5.27 10.25
N TYR A 57 -17.62 -6.26 10.12
CA TYR A 57 -17.83 -7.59 10.67
C TYR A 57 -17.92 -7.55 12.19
N ILE A 58 -16.98 -6.86 12.86
CA ILE A 58 -17.00 -6.74 14.32
C ILE A 58 -18.28 -6.06 14.81
N GLU A 59 -18.72 -4.99 14.15
CA GLU A 59 -19.93 -4.25 14.50
C GLU A 59 -21.19 -5.08 14.28
N LYS A 60 -21.34 -5.70 13.10
CA LYS A 60 -22.49 -6.54 12.74
C LYS A 60 -22.67 -7.71 13.72
N HIS A 61 -21.57 -8.27 14.20
CA HIS A 61 -21.60 -9.44 15.08
C HIS A 61 -21.49 -9.08 16.58
N HIS A 62 -21.49 -7.79 16.93
CA HIS A 62 -21.35 -7.30 18.31
C HIS A 62 -20.18 -7.95 19.08
N LEU A 63 -19.04 -8.15 18.40
CA LEU A 63 -17.91 -8.85 19.00
C LEU A 63 -17.21 -7.97 20.04
N LYS A 64 -16.81 -8.59 21.15
CA LYS A 64 -16.02 -7.92 22.18
C LYS A 64 -14.65 -7.50 21.62
N LYS A 65 -14.26 -6.24 21.81
CA LYS A 65 -12.96 -5.67 21.41
C LYS A 65 -12.01 -5.62 22.60
N THR A 66 -10.79 -6.13 22.44
CA THR A 66 -9.70 -5.92 23.40
C THR A 66 -8.92 -4.67 23.02
N ILE A 67 -8.77 -3.73 23.94
CA ILE A 67 -8.04 -2.48 23.72
C ILE A 67 -6.71 -2.57 24.47
N TYR A 68 -5.61 -2.56 23.73
CA TYR A 68 -4.26 -2.67 24.28
C TYR A 68 -3.64 -1.29 24.52
N PHE A 69 -3.39 -0.95 25.79
CA PHE A 69 -2.74 0.29 26.20
C PHE A 69 -1.25 0.05 26.46
N SER A 70 -0.39 0.82 25.79
CA SER A 70 1.06 0.79 25.96
C SER A 70 1.61 2.21 26.01
N MET A 71 2.70 2.41 26.74
CA MET A 71 3.43 3.68 26.72
C MET A 71 4.13 3.92 25.39
N GLU A 72 4.50 2.84 24.68
CA GLU A 72 5.28 2.93 23.45
C GLU A 72 4.83 1.89 22.40
N PHE A 73 4.97 2.28 21.13
CA PHE A 73 4.78 1.43 19.96
C PHE A 73 5.93 1.66 18.96
N LEU A 74 6.84 0.69 18.85
CA LEU A 74 7.98 0.75 17.93
C LEU A 74 7.67 0.04 16.61
N MET A 75 6.83 0.65 15.77
CA MET A 75 6.33 0.03 14.53
C MET A 75 7.40 -0.18 13.44
N GLY A 76 8.46 0.64 13.43
CA GLY A 76 9.48 0.60 12.39
C GLY A 76 8.94 1.00 11.00
N ARG A 77 9.53 0.44 9.93
CA ARG A 77 9.12 0.70 8.54
C ARG A 77 8.07 -0.32 8.10
N LEU A 78 6.89 0.15 7.71
CA LEU A 78 5.74 -0.73 7.46
C LEU A 78 5.57 -1.16 6.00
N VAL A 79 6.06 -0.39 5.03
CA VAL A 79 5.76 -0.65 3.60
C VAL A 79 6.15 -2.06 3.17
N THR A 80 7.35 -2.52 3.52
CA THR A 80 7.81 -3.88 3.19
C THR A 80 6.95 -4.95 3.87
N ASN A 81 6.65 -4.78 5.16
CA ASN A 81 5.82 -5.73 5.91
C ASN A 81 4.40 -5.79 5.34
N ASN A 82 3.83 -4.64 5.01
CA ASN A 82 2.49 -4.54 4.43
C ASN A 82 2.44 -5.21 3.05
N LEU A 83 3.44 -5.01 2.20
CA LEU A 83 3.55 -5.68 0.90
C LEU A 83 3.65 -7.21 1.03
N GLN A 84 4.39 -7.70 2.03
CA GLN A 84 4.49 -9.14 2.28
C GLN A 84 3.16 -9.70 2.80
N ASN A 85 2.57 -9.05 3.80
CA ASN A 85 1.32 -9.50 4.42
C ASN A 85 0.12 -9.46 3.45
N SER A 86 0.13 -8.54 2.48
CA SER A 86 -0.89 -8.45 1.43
C SER A 86 -0.62 -9.36 0.24
N GLY A 87 0.55 -10.01 0.17
CA GLY A 87 0.94 -10.87 -0.96
C GLY A 87 1.45 -10.11 -2.21
N HIS A 88 1.63 -8.79 -2.13
CA HIS A 88 1.95 -7.93 -3.28
C HIS A 88 3.46 -7.72 -3.49
N TYR A 89 4.28 -8.21 -2.58
CA TYR A 89 5.72 -7.95 -2.55
C TYR A 89 6.43 -8.29 -3.87
N ASP A 90 6.20 -9.49 -4.41
CA ASP A 90 6.90 -9.94 -5.62
C ASP A 90 6.48 -9.14 -6.86
N VAL A 91 5.19 -8.80 -6.99
CA VAL A 91 4.68 -7.97 -8.09
C VAL A 91 5.34 -6.59 -8.09
N VAL A 92 5.42 -5.94 -6.93
CA VAL A 92 6.03 -4.61 -6.79
C VAL A 92 7.54 -4.68 -7.03
N LYS A 93 8.21 -5.72 -6.51
CA LYS A 93 9.65 -5.92 -6.71
C LYS A 93 10.00 -6.12 -8.18
N GLU A 94 9.25 -6.95 -8.90
CA GLU A 94 9.44 -7.16 -10.34
C GLU A 94 9.16 -5.89 -11.15
N ALA A 95 8.08 -5.16 -10.79
CA ALA A 95 7.75 -3.91 -11.45
C ALA A 95 8.86 -2.86 -11.31
N PHE A 96 9.42 -2.67 -10.11
CA PHE A 96 10.53 -1.73 -9.95
C PHE A 96 11.81 -2.20 -10.62
N LYS A 97 12.06 -3.52 -10.69
CA LYS A 97 13.18 -4.05 -11.48
C LYS A 97 13.08 -3.69 -12.96
N ASP A 98 11.86 -3.68 -13.52
CA ASP A 98 11.62 -3.27 -14.92
C ASP A 98 11.75 -1.75 -15.11
N LEU A 99 11.44 -0.95 -14.10
CA LEU A 99 11.45 0.52 -14.17
C LEU A 99 12.84 1.13 -13.97
N GLY A 100 13.79 0.38 -13.41
CA GLY A 100 15.15 0.85 -13.07
C GLY A 100 15.20 1.64 -11.77
#